data_AF-A0A0P8BF91-F1
#
_entry.id   AF-A0A0P8BF91-F1
#
_cell.length_a   1.000
_cell.length_b   1.000
_cell.length_c   1.000
_cell.angle_alpha   90.00
_cell.angle_beta   90.00
_cell.angle_gamma   90.00
#
_symmetry.space_group_name_H-M   'P 1'
#
loop_
_entity.id
_entity.type
_entity.pdbx_description
1 polymer ?
#
loop_
_entity_poly.entity_id
_entity_poly.type
_entity_poly.pdbx_seq_one_letter_code
_entity_poly.pdbx_strand_id
1 'polypeptide(L)'
;MPERKKITTLLAKVSCLKQRDEIWEGTSRLGRYWITPENKPSYRPYMMLFTRPSGAILCNEVLATPPTADQMFEQLLKAMRRPLLGAGRPGRPKIVYLDSSEHVAELAPRLTALEIDCEYRSHLPVLELNLTALEERINQGREPIPGLLSVPTVTPPLVQHLYELAADFYRAQPWRWLSDLHPIEICYPIKANGTIRWCSTLTKRWR
;
A
#
# COMPACT_ATOMS: atom_id res chain seq x y z
N MET A 1 -1.99 13.49 -22.19
CA MET A 1 -2.81 12.96 -23.31
C MET A 1 -2.48 11.54 -23.80
N PRO A 2 -1.24 11.00 -23.76
CA PRO A 2 -0.97 9.65 -24.28
C PRO A 2 -1.54 8.51 -23.43
N GLU A 3 -1.63 8.67 -22.10
CA GLU A 3 -2.13 7.61 -21.20
C GLU A 3 -3.61 7.30 -21.39
N ARG A 4 -4.46 8.32 -21.57
CA ARG A 4 -5.90 8.11 -21.80
C ARG A 4 -6.18 7.28 -23.06
N LYS A 5 -5.46 7.54 -24.17
CA LYS A 5 -5.60 6.75 -25.42
C LYS A 5 -5.24 5.28 -25.21
N LYS A 6 -4.22 5.01 -24.38
CA LYS A 6 -3.77 3.65 -24.06
C LYS A 6 -4.82 2.88 -23.28
N ILE A 7 -5.44 3.50 -22.26
CA ILE A 7 -6.51 2.90 -21.46
C ILE A 7 -7.72 2.57 -22.33
N THR A 8 -8.16 3.49 -23.21
CA THR A 8 -9.30 3.23 -24.12
C THR A 8 -9.06 2.02 -25.03
N THR A 9 -7.84 1.89 -25.57
CA THR A 9 -7.48 0.75 -26.43
C THR A 9 -7.43 -0.56 -25.64
N LEU A 10 -6.97 -0.53 -24.39
CA LEU A 10 -6.99 -1.70 -23.51
C LEU A 10 -8.43 -2.11 -23.18
N LEU A 11 -9.27 -1.14 -22.86
CA LEU A 11 -10.68 -1.35 -22.51
C LEU A 11 -11.42 -2.04 -23.66
N ALA A 12 -11.30 -1.53 -24.89
CA ALA A 12 -11.92 -2.16 -26.07
C ALA A 12 -11.50 -3.64 -26.24
N LYS A 13 -10.21 -3.95 -26.01
CA LYS A 13 -9.70 -5.33 -26.09
C LYS A 13 -10.23 -6.22 -24.96
N VAL A 14 -10.37 -5.67 -23.76
CA VAL A 14 -10.85 -6.40 -22.58
C VAL A 14 -12.36 -6.65 -22.65
N SER A 15 -13.14 -5.73 -23.19
CA SER A 15 -14.60 -5.90 -23.36
C SER A 15 -14.95 -7.13 -24.20
N CYS A 16 -14.09 -7.52 -25.16
CA CYS A 16 -14.28 -8.72 -25.97
C CYS A 16 -13.86 -10.03 -25.28
N LEU A 17 -13.24 -9.97 -24.09
CA LEU A 17 -12.83 -11.17 -23.37
C LEU A 17 -14.04 -11.84 -22.71
N LYS A 18 -14.01 -13.17 -22.69
CA LYS A 18 -15.00 -13.99 -21.98
C LYS A 18 -15.00 -13.61 -20.49
N GLN A 19 -16.16 -13.26 -19.97
CA GLN A 19 -16.37 -13.17 -18.53
C GLN A 19 -16.47 -14.57 -17.93
N ARG A 20 -15.86 -14.75 -16.77
CA ARG A 20 -15.86 -16.00 -16.01
C ARG A 20 -16.41 -15.74 -14.63
N ASP A 21 -17.02 -16.78 -14.07
CA ASP A 21 -17.42 -16.80 -12.67
C ASP A 21 -16.19 -16.98 -11.77
N GLU A 22 -15.32 -15.97 -11.79
CA GLU A 22 -14.09 -15.89 -11.02
C GLU A 22 -14.13 -14.65 -10.13
N ILE A 23 -13.56 -14.79 -8.93
CA ILE A 23 -13.29 -13.69 -8.00
C ILE A 23 -11.80 -13.36 -8.09
N TRP A 24 -11.47 -12.09 -8.23
CA TRP A 24 -10.11 -11.59 -8.15
C TRP A 24 -9.97 -10.71 -6.90
N GLU A 25 -8.81 -10.73 -6.27
CA GLU A 25 -8.49 -9.94 -5.08
C GLU A 25 -7.39 -8.95 -5.44
N GLY A 26 -7.45 -7.72 -4.92
CA GLY A 26 -6.47 -6.69 -5.25
C GLY A 26 -6.15 -5.77 -4.08
N THR A 27 -4.92 -5.27 -4.05
CA THR A 27 -4.45 -4.28 -3.08
C THR A 27 -3.52 -3.27 -3.73
N SER A 28 -3.39 -2.12 -3.07
CA SER A 28 -2.23 -1.25 -3.22
C SER A 28 -1.81 -0.74 -1.84
N ARG A 29 -0.59 -1.08 -1.41
CA ARG A 29 -0.09 -0.70 -0.08
C ARG A 29 1.41 -0.45 -0.04
N LEU A 30 1.85 0.28 0.98
CA LEU A 30 3.26 0.53 1.22
C LEU A 30 3.97 -0.76 1.68
N GLY A 31 4.98 -1.19 0.92
CA GLY A 31 5.76 -2.40 1.21
C GLY A 31 6.60 -2.26 2.48
N ARG A 32 6.84 -3.37 3.18
CA ARG A 32 7.62 -3.46 4.43
C ARG A 32 9.13 -3.58 4.20
N TYR A 33 9.64 -2.96 3.15
CA TYR A 33 11.06 -2.98 2.77
C TYR A 33 11.50 -1.64 2.19
N TRP A 34 12.81 -1.43 2.19
CA TRP A 34 13.44 -0.25 1.60
C TRP A 34 14.09 -0.61 0.27
N ILE A 35 13.91 0.25 -0.74
CA ILE A 35 14.71 0.25 -1.95
C ILE A 35 15.77 1.33 -1.79
N THR A 36 17.04 0.95 -2.01
CA THR A 36 18.19 1.86 -1.95
C THR A 36 18.86 1.90 -3.33
N PRO A 37 18.41 2.79 -4.24
CA PRO A 37 19.04 2.93 -5.55
C PRO A 37 20.40 3.61 -5.42
N GLU A 38 21.32 3.30 -6.32
CA GLU A 38 22.56 4.05 -6.44
C GLU A 38 22.26 5.53 -6.72
N ASN A 39 22.89 6.42 -5.93
CA ASN A 39 22.79 7.88 -6.08
C ASN A 39 21.38 8.49 -5.93
N LYS A 40 20.44 7.81 -5.25
CA LYS A 40 19.13 8.37 -4.91
C LYS A 40 18.75 8.10 -3.45
N PRO A 41 17.89 8.92 -2.84
CA PRO A 41 17.37 8.64 -1.50
C PRO A 41 16.70 7.26 -1.45
N SER A 42 16.90 6.55 -0.33
CA SER A 42 16.15 5.33 -0.07
C SER A 42 14.66 5.66 0.06
N TYR A 43 13.81 4.79 -0.47
CA TYR A 43 12.36 4.96 -0.38
C TYR A 43 11.66 3.64 -0.08
N ARG A 44 10.48 3.72 0.51
CA ARG A 44 9.57 2.58 0.64
C ARG A 44 8.63 2.55 -0.56
N PRO A 45 8.58 1.46 -1.33
CA PRO A 45 7.71 1.41 -2.48
C PRO A 45 6.27 1.08 -2.10
N TYR A 46 5.34 1.44 -2.97
CA TYR A 46 4.00 0.88 -3.01
C TYR A 46 4.01 -0.40 -3.83
N MET A 47 3.37 -1.44 -3.32
CA MET A 47 3.10 -2.67 -4.04
C MET A 47 1.64 -2.70 -4.46
N MET A 48 1.43 -2.89 -5.75
CA MET A 48 0.13 -3.18 -6.33
C MET A 48 0.11 -4.67 -6.70
N LEU A 49 -0.91 -5.39 -6.29
CA LEU A 49 -1.02 -6.82 -6.50
C LEU A 49 -2.47 -7.19 -6.81
N PHE A 50 -2.66 -8.05 -7.82
CA PHE A 50 -3.93 -8.73 -8.04
C PHE A 50 -3.72 -10.25 -8.06
N THR A 51 -4.58 -10.99 -7.39
CA THR A 51 -4.48 -12.44 -7.22
C THR A 51 -5.83 -13.11 -7.41
N ARG A 52 -5.82 -14.43 -7.60
CA ARG A 52 -7.00 -15.27 -7.38
C ARG A 52 -7.03 -15.80 -5.95
N PRO A 53 -8.20 -16.21 -5.44
CA PRO A 53 -8.33 -16.95 -4.19
C PRO A 53 -7.52 -18.25 -4.16
N SER A 54 -7.13 -18.80 -5.31
CA SER A 54 -6.23 -19.97 -5.38
C SER A 54 -4.76 -19.65 -5.07
N GLY A 55 -4.41 -18.37 -4.88
CA GLY A 55 -3.04 -17.91 -4.66
C GLY A 55 -2.32 -17.49 -5.94
N ALA A 56 -2.86 -17.77 -7.12
CA ALA A 56 -2.23 -17.38 -8.38
C ALA A 56 -2.16 -15.85 -8.54
N ILE A 57 -0.94 -15.31 -8.66
CA ILE A 57 -0.71 -13.88 -8.89
C ILE A 57 -0.99 -13.53 -10.35
N LEU A 58 -1.97 -12.66 -10.58
CA LEU A 58 -2.38 -12.21 -11.91
C LEU A 58 -1.44 -11.14 -12.46
N CYS A 59 -1.09 -10.18 -11.62
CA CYS A 59 -0.09 -9.15 -11.89
C CYS A 59 0.44 -8.57 -10.58
N ASN A 60 1.65 -8.03 -10.63
CA ASN A 60 2.26 -7.27 -9.55
C ASN A 60 3.04 -6.07 -10.13
N GLU A 61 3.05 -4.96 -9.41
CA GLU A 61 3.84 -3.78 -9.76
C GLU A 61 4.38 -3.12 -8.50
N VAL A 62 5.61 -2.61 -8.58
CA VAL A 62 6.30 -1.91 -7.50
C VAL A 62 6.52 -0.47 -7.94
N LEU A 63 5.97 0.48 -7.19
CA LEU A 63 5.91 1.90 -7.53
C LEU A 63 6.60 2.74 -6.44
N ALA A 64 7.25 3.83 -6.82
CA ALA A 64 7.88 4.73 -5.86
C ALA A 64 6.88 5.65 -5.13
N THR A 65 5.71 5.87 -5.73
CA THR A 65 4.64 6.73 -5.21
C THR A 65 3.33 5.94 -5.13
N PRO A 66 2.34 6.39 -4.35
CA PRO A 66 1.02 5.77 -4.35
C PRO A 66 0.48 5.68 -5.78
N PRO A 67 -0.05 4.53 -6.23
CA PRO A 67 -0.68 4.46 -7.53
C PRO A 67 -1.95 5.29 -7.59
N THR A 68 -2.22 5.85 -8.76
CA THR A 68 -3.53 6.45 -9.05
C THR A 68 -4.55 5.37 -9.41
N ALA A 69 -5.85 5.70 -9.32
CA ALA A 69 -6.91 4.83 -9.83
C ALA A 69 -6.72 4.46 -11.31
N ASP A 70 -6.22 5.39 -12.13
CA ASP A 70 -5.94 5.13 -13.55
C ASP A 70 -4.86 4.06 -13.72
N GLN A 71 -3.81 4.09 -12.89
CA GLN A 71 -2.75 3.08 -12.91
C GLN A 71 -3.25 1.72 -12.41
N MET A 72 -4.01 1.69 -11.31
CA MET A 72 -4.62 0.44 -10.82
C MET A 72 -5.56 -0.18 -11.86
N PHE A 73 -6.40 0.65 -12.47
CA PHE A 73 -7.31 0.20 -13.51
C PHE A 73 -6.55 -0.31 -14.74
N GLU A 74 -5.53 0.41 -15.21
CA GLU A 74 -4.70 -0.03 -16.33
C GLU A 74 -4.04 -1.39 -16.04
N GLN A 75 -3.51 -1.59 -14.83
CA GLN A 75 -2.89 -2.86 -14.44
C GLN A 75 -3.89 -4.01 -14.37
N LEU A 76 -5.09 -3.75 -13.85
CA LEU A 76 -6.17 -4.72 -13.84
C LEU A 76 -6.59 -5.12 -15.26
N LEU A 77 -6.72 -4.17 -16.19
CA LEU A 77 -6.99 -4.46 -17.61
C LEU A 77 -5.85 -5.25 -18.27
N LYS A 78 -4.59 -4.95 -17.94
CA LYS A 78 -3.44 -5.73 -18.41
C LYS A 78 -3.52 -7.16 -17.90
N ALA A 79 -3.85 -7.37 -16.63
CA ALA A 79 -4.01 -8.69 -16.02
C ALA A 79 -5.13 -9.51 -16.67
N MET A 80 -6.27 -8.88 -17.00
CA MET A 80 -7.35 -9.54 -17.78
C MET A 80 -6.87 -10.03 -19.14
N ARG A 81 -6.07 -9.22 -19.83
CA ARG A 81 -5.60 -9.53 -21.18
C ARG A 81 -4.42 -10.50 -21.21
N ARG A 82 -3.49 -10.38 -20.26
CA ARG A 82 -2.24 -11.12 -20.18
C ARG A 82 -1.88 -11.32 -18.71
N PRO A 83 -2.50 -12.29 -18.02
CA PRO A 83 -2.09 -12.63 -16.67
C PRO A 83 -0.65 -13.16 -16.68
N LEU A 84 0.03 -13.10 -15.54
CA LEU A 84 1.37 -13.69 -15.38
C LEU A 84 1.37 -15.18 -15.76
N LEU A 85 2.54 -15.67 -16.20
CA LEU A 85 2.71 -17.05 -16.59
C LEU A 85 2.32 -17.99 -15.43
N GLY A 86 1.48 -18.99 -15.72
CA GLY A 86 0.95 -19.92 -14.71
C GLY A 86 -0.31 -19.42 -14.00
N ALA A 87 -0.69 -18.14 -14.14
CA ALA A 87 -1.92 -17.58 -13.57
C ALA A 87 -3.13 -17.71 -14.52
N GLY A 88 -3.24 -18.83 -15.23
CA GLY A 88 -4.40 -19.13 -16.08
C GLY A 88 -4.46 -18.32 -17.39
N ARG A 89 -5.64 -18.37 -18.02
CA ARG A 89 -5.89 -17.77 -19.35
C ARG A 89 -6.50 -16.37 -19.24
N PRO A 90 -6.30 -15.49 -20.25
CA PRO A 90 -6.98 -14.20 -20.34
C PRO A 90 -8.50 -14.31 -20.13
N GLY A 91 -9.11 -13.33 -19.46
CA GLY A 91 -10.53 -13.32 -19.12
C GLY A 91 -10.90 -12.16 -18.21
N ARG A 92 -12.20 -11.86 -18.13
CA ARG A 92 -12.77 -10.93 -17.14
C ARG A 92 -13.28 -11.73 -15.93
N PRO A 93 -12.99 -11.33 -14.68
CA PRO A 93 -13.66 -11.88 -13.51
C PRO A 93 -15.13 -11.44 -13.46
N LYS A 94 -15.91 -12.07 -12.58
CA LYS A 94 -17.24 -11.57 -12.23
C LYS A 94 -17.14 -10.51 -11.15
N ILE A 95 -16.25 -10.71 -10.18
CA ILE A 95 -16.10 -9.86 -9.00
C ILE A 95 -14.62 -9.55 -8.75
N VAL A 96 -14.34 -8.31 -8.35
CA VAL A 96 -13.06 -7.86 -7.82
C VAL A 96 -13.24 -7.39 -6.38
N TYR A 97 -12.50 -7.99 -5.45
CA TYR A 97 -12.41 -7.54 -4.06
C TYR A 97 -11.18 -6.69 -3.84
N LEU A 98 -11.36 -5.55 -3.17
CA LEU A 98 -10.29 -4.64 -2.79
C LEU A 98 -10.30 -4.39 -1.28
N ASP A 99 -9.11 -4.20 -0.71
CA ASP A 99 -8.89 -3.92 0.71
C ASP A 99 -8.90 -2.42 1.07
N SER A 100 -9.23 -1.55 0.11
CA SER A 100 -9.36 -0.11 0.30
C SER A 100 -10.70 0.38 -0.24
N SER A 101 -11.52 0.98 0.62
CA SER A 101 -12.80 1.56 0.25
C SER A 101 -12.66 2.73 -0.72
N GLU A 102 -11.56 3.50 -0.63
CA GLU A 102 -11.22 4.57 -1.56
C GLU A 102 -10.99 4.02 -2.97
N HIS A 103 -10.21 2.94 -3.11
CA HIS A 103 -10.00 2.31 -4.41
C HIS A 103 -11.29 1.72 -4.99
N VAL A 104 -12.19 1.17 -4.15
CA VAL A 104 -13.51 0.70 -4.60
C VAL A 104 -14.33 1.86 -5.15
N ALA A 105 -14.40 2.99 -4.44
CA ALA A 105 -15.16 4.15 -4.87
C ALA A 105 -14.69 4.69 -6.23
N GLU A 106 -13.38 4.65 -6.49
CA GLU A 106 -12.80 5.12 -7.76
C GLU A 106 -12.90 4.10 -8.90
N LEU A 107 -12.77 2.80 -8.61
CA LEU A 107 -12.71 1.75 -9.63
C LEU A 107 -14.09 1.16 -9.97
N ALA A 108 -15.03 1.10 -9.02
CA ALA A 108 -16.32 0.46 -9.23
C ALA A 108 -17.09 1.01 -10.44
N PRO A 109 -17.24 2.34 -10.64
CA PRO A 109 -17.98 2.86 -11.81
C PRO A 109 -17.37 2.42 -13.16
N ARG A 110 -16.04 2.25 -13.20
CA ARG A 110 -15.31 1.84 -14.41
C ARG A 110 -15.43 0.34 -14.66
N LEU A 111 -15.47 -0.45 -13.59
CA LEU A 111 -15.64 -1.90 -13.65
C LEU A 111 -17.08 -2.31 -13.96
N THR A 112 -18.07 -1.54 -13.50
CA THR A 112 -19.48 -1.74 -13.87
C THR A 112 -19.69 -1.62 -15.38
N ALA A 113 -18.97 -0.73 -16.08
CA ALA A 113 -19.01 -0.63 -17.54
C ALA A 113 -18.47 -1.89 -18.26
N LEU A 114 -17.76 -2.76 -17.54
CA LEU A 114 -17.28 -4.07 -17.98
C LEU A 114 -18.08 -5.22 -17.38
N GLU A 115 -19.22 -4.94 -16.73
CA GLU A 115 -20.08 -5.91 -16.04
C GLU A 115 -19.36 -6.66 -14.90
N ILE A 116 -18.33 -6.03 -14.31
CA ILE A 116 -17.53 -6.56 -13.21
C ILE A 116 -17.96 -5.85 -11.92
N ASP A 117 -18.35 -6.62 -10.92
CA ASP A 117 -18.67 -6.11 -9.60
C ASP A 117 -17.39 -5.79 -8.83
N CYS A 118 -17.37 -4.69 -8.09
CA CYS A 118 -16.20 -4.26 -7.31
C CYS A 118 -16.64 -4.00 -5.87
N GLU A 119 -16.15 -4.80 -4.92
CA GLU A 119 -16.57 -4.73 -3.53
C GLU A 119 -15.39 -4.53 -2.58
N TYR A 120 -15.67 -3.84 -1.47
CA TYR A 120 -14.72 -3.70 -0.39
C TYR A 120 -14.73 -4.95 0.51
N ARG A 121 -13.54 -5.46 0.82
CA ARG A 121 -13.33 -6.52 1.81
C ARG A 121 -12.15 -6.13 2.70
N SER A 122 -12.40 -5.97 3.99
CA SER A 122 -11.36 -5.58 4.95
C SER A 122 -10.28 -6.65 5.17
N HIS A 123 -10.53 -7.89 4.73
CA HIS A 123 -9.61 -9.01 4.92
C HIS A 123 -9.57 -9.91 3.69
N LEU A 124 -8.38 -10.09 3.12
CA LEU A 124 -8.09 -10.90 1.94
C LEU A 124 -6.90 -11.82 2.24
N PRO A 125 -7.10 -12.96 2.91
CA PRO A 125 -6.01 -13.75 3.50
C PRO A 125 -5.02 -14.30 2.48
N VAL A 126 -5.50 -14.68 1.29
CA VAL A 126 -4.64 -15.21 0.22
C VAL A 126 -3.77 -14.10 -0.38
N LEU A 127 -4.36 -12.93 -0.58
CA LEU A 127 -3.63 -11.73 -0.99
C LEU A 127 -2.55 -11.35 0.05
N GLU A 128 -2.87 -11.39 1.34
CA GLU A 128 -1.92 -11.14 2.43
C GLU A 128 -0.74 -12.12 2.40
N LEU A 129 -1.02 -13.43 2.28
CA LEU A 129 0.02 -14.45 2.18
C LEU A 129 0.96 -14.19 0.99
N ASN A 130 0.40 -13.85 -0.17
CA ASN A 130 1.18 -13.53 -1.37
C ASN A 130 2.03 -12.27 -1.19
N LEU A 131 1.52 -11.24 -0.52
CA LEU A 131 2.27 -10.02 -0.24
C LEU A 131 3.43 -10.30 0.71
N THR A 132 3.19 -11.04 1.79
CA THR A 132 4.25 -11.42 2.75
C THR A 132 5.34 -12.22 2.06
N ALA A 133 4.98 -13.24 1.26
CA ALA A 133 5.96 -14.03 0.52
C ALA A 133 6.77 -13.18 -0.50
N LEU A 134 6.12 -12.21 -1.15
CA LEU A 134 6.79 -11.28 -2.06
C LEU A 134 7.76 -10.37 -1.31
N GLU A 135 7.36 -9.84 -0.15
CA GLU A 135 8.21 -9.00 0.71
C GLU A 135 9.43 -9.76 1.23
N GLU A 136 9.26 -11.00 1.71
CA GLU A 136 10.35 -11.86 2.18
C GLU A 136 11.38 -12.11 1.09
N ARG A 137 10.91 -12.42 -0.13
CA ARG A 137 11.78 -12.65 -1.28
C ARG A 137 12.54 -11.39 -1.69
N ILE A 138 11.90 -10.22 -1.67
CA ILE A 138 12.53 -8.94 -2.00
C ILE A 138 13.55 -8.53 -0.92
N ASN A 139 13.22 -8.76 0.35
CA ASN A 139 14.11 -8.47 1.46
C ASN A 139 15.35 -9.39 1.49
N GLN A 140 15.39 -10.47 0.70
CA GLN A 140 16.52 -11.42 0.66
C GLN A 140 16.92 -11.93 2.06
N GLY A 141 15.93 -12.14 2.93
CA GLY A 141 16.16 -12.59 4.31
C GLY A 141 16.62 -11.50 5.28
N ARG A 142 16.66 -10.21 4.89
CA ARG A 142 16.78 -9.11 5.86
C ARG A 142 15.55 -9.07 6.76
N GLU A 143 15.76 -8.74 8.03
CA GLU A 143 14.65 -8.61 8.97
C GLU A 143 13.64 -7.56 8.46
N PRO A 144 12.33 -7.89 8.46
CA PRO A 144 11.30 -6.94 8.08
C PRO A 144 11.32 -5.76 9.06
N ILE A 145 10.84 -4.60 8.61
CA ILE A 145 10.68 -3.44 9.50
C ILE A 145 9.77 -3.88 10.66
N PRO A 146 10.28 -3.91 11.91
CA PRO A 146 9.49 -4.39 13.03
C PRO A 146 8.27 -3.50 13.22
N GLY A 147 7.12 -4.12 13.43
CA GLY A 147 5.94 -3.39 13.88
C GLY A 147 6.21 -2.79 15.25
N LEU A 148 5.54 -1.70 15.59
CA LEU A 148 5.73 -1.05 16.88
C LEU A 148 5.50 -2.04 18.06
N LEU A 149 4.52 -2.94 17.92
CA LEU A 149 4.19 -3.97 18.90
C LEU A 149 5.11 -5.20 18.86
N SER A 150 5.98 -5.36 17.86
CA SER A 150 6.95 -6.46 17.85
C SER A 150 8.23 -6.14 18.63
N VAL A 151 8.36 -4.92 19.17
CA VAL A 151 9.49 -4.54 20.02
C VAL A 151 9.23 -5.05 21.45
N PRO A 152 10.14 -5.86 22.05
CA PRO A 152 9.91 -6.58 23.33
C PRO A 152 9.51 -5.75 24.57
N THR A 153 9.48 -4.43 24.49
CA THR A 153 9.11 -3.51 25.59
C THR A 153 7.87 -2.68 25.28
N VAL A 154 7.32 -2.79 24.08
CA VAL A 154 6.21 -1.97 23.62
C VAL A 154 4.89 -2.70 23.83
N THR A 155 4.03 -2.14 24.69
CA THR A 155 2.73 -2.73 25.03
C THR A 155 1.60 -2.01 24.29
N PRO A 156 0.46 -2.68 24.01
CA PRO A 156 -0.70 -2.02 23.39
C PRO A 156 -1.17 -0.76 24.13
N PRO A 157 -1.25 -0.72 25.48
CA PRO A 157 -1.59 0.51 26.20
C PRO A 157 -0.58 1.64 26.00
N LEU A 158 0.73 1.32 25.94
CA LEU A 158 1.77 2.32 25.67
C LEU A 158 1.61 2.89 24.26
N VAL A 159 1.35 2.03 23.27
CA VAL A 159 1.13 2.45 21.88
C VAL A 159 -0.12 3.31 21.77
N GLN A 160 -1.23 2.90 22.40
CA GLN A 160 -2.45 3.68 22.45
C GLN A 160 -2.18 5.08 23.02
N HIS A 161 -1.55 5.16 24.18
CA HIS A 161 -1.23 6.43 24.83
C HIS A 161 -0.34 7.32 23.96
N LEU A 162 0.65 6.74 23.28
CA LEU A 162 1.50 7.47 22.32
C LEU A 162 0.68 8.06 21.18
N TYR A 163 -0.27 7.30 20.60
CA TYR A 163 -1.15 7.79 19.53
C TYR A 163 -2.12 8.87 20.02
N GLU A 164 -2.63 8.77 21.25
CA GLU A 164 -3.47 9.81 21.87
C GLU A 164 -2.69 11.12 22.03
N LEU A 165 -1.47 11.07 22.59
CA LEU A 165 -0.60 12.24 22.71
C LEU A 165 -0.26 12.87 21.35
N ALA A 166 0.02 12.04 20.34
CA ALA A 166 0.25 12.51 18.98
C ALA A 166 -0.99 13.18 18.39
N ALA A 167 -2.18 12.60 18.58
CA ALA A 167 -3.44 13.20 18.12
C ALA A 167 -3.69 14.57 18.78
N ASP A 168 -3.45 14.68 20.09
CA ASP A 168 -3.61 15.94 20.82
C ASP A 168 -2.60 16.99 20.35
N PHE A 169 -1.34 16.60 20.14
CA PHE A 169 -0.33 17.47 19.53
C PHE A 169 -0.77 17.98 18.15
N TYR A 170 -1.31 17.10 17.29
CA TYR A 170 -1.79 17.49 15.96
C TYR A 170 -3.01 18.42 16.02
N ARG A 171 -3.95 18.18 16.95
CA ARG A 171 -5.11 19.05 17.16
C ARG A 171 -4.73 20.42 17.71
N ALA A 172 -3.71 20.47 18.57
CA ALA A 172 -3.17 21.72 19.08
C ALA A 172 -2.50 22.56 17.98
N GLN A 173 -2.08 21.96 16.86
CA GLN A 173 -1.48 22.64 15.70
C GLN A 173 -0.31 23.59 16.07
N PRO A 174 0.67 23.16 16.89
CA PRO A 174 1.70 24.05 17.42
C PRO A 174 2.58 24.69 16.34
N TRP A 175 2.70 24.05 15.17
CA TRP A 175 3.39 24.60 13.99
C TRP A 175 2.75 25.87 13.41
N ARG A 176 1.56 26.29 13.87
CA ARG A 176 1.01 27.61 13.55
C ARG A 176 1.71 28.73 14.31
N TRP A 177 2.36 28.42 15.43
CA TRP A 177 3.04 29.39 16.31
C TRP A 177 4.55 29.13 16.40
N LEU A 178 4.99 27.90 16.13
CA LEU A 178 6.39 27.50 16.14
C LEU A 178 6.96 27.49 14.72
N SER A 179 8.12 28.11 14.55
CA SER A 179 8.95 28.01 13.33
C SER A 179 10.07 26.99 13.50
N ASP A 180 10.82 26.70 12.43
CA ASP A 180 11.96 25.78 12.45
C ASP A 180 13.11 26.20 13.38
N LEU A 181 13.05 27.43 13.92
CA LEU A 181 13.99 27.95 14.92
C LEU A 181 13.61 27.54 16.36
N HIS A 182 12.46 26.90 16.55
CA HIS A 182 11.94 26.49 17.86
C HIS A 182 11.95 24.97 17.96
N PRO A 183 13.09 24.36 18.38
CA PRO A 183 13.16 22.91 18.55
C PRO A 183 12.19 22.46 19.66
N ILE A 184 11.50 21.36 19.42
CA ILE A 184 10.62 20.72 20.41
C ILE A 184 11.39 19.57 21.05
N GLU A 185 11.55 19.63 22.36
CA GLU A 185 12.13 18.54 23.14
C GLU A 185 11.03 17.54 23.52
N ILE A 186 11.28 16.24 23.27
CA ILE A 186 10.40 15.16 23.72
C ILE A 186 11.01 14.54 24.98
N CYS A 187 10.46 14.87 26.13
CA CYS A 187 10.88 14.31 27.41
C CYS A 187 10.02 13.10 27.77
N TYR A 188 10.63 11.91 27.83
CA TYR A 188 9.97 10.69 28.32
C TYR A 188 10.58 10.26 29.66
N PRO A 189 9.80 10.19 30.76
CA PRO A 189 10.33 9.78 32.06
C PRO A 189 10.57 8.27 32.10
N ILE A 190 11.85 7.87 32.08
CA ILE A 190 12.24 6.47 32.31
C ILE A 190 12.21 6.22 33.82
N LYS A 191 11.37 5.30 34.29
CA LYS A 191 11.49 4.78 35.66
C LYS A 191 12.59 3.72 35.69
N ALA A 192 13.62 4.02 36.48
CA ALA A 192 14.76 3.19 36.89
C ALA A 192 15.83 2.83 35.82
N ASN A 193 16.97 3.52 35.97
CA ASN A 193 18.33 3.11 35.65
C ASN A 193 18.81 3.25 34.20
N GLY A 194 19.35 4.42 33.87
CA GLY A 194 20.29 4.60 32.75
C GLY A 194 19.77 5.52 31.65
N THR A 195 20.33 6.72 31.60
CA THR A 195 19.95 7.81 30.70
C THR A 195 20.17 7.46 29.24
N ILE A 196 19.12 7.50 28.42
CA ILE A 196 19.26 7.83 27.00
C ILE A 196 18.46 9.11 26.76
N ARG A 197 19.19 10.22 26.54
CA ARG A 197 18.62 11.48 26.06
C ARG A 197 18.54 11.41 24.55
N TRP A 198 17.34 11.22 24.01
CA TRP A 198 17.11 11.44 22.58
C TRP A 198 16.69 12.88 22.38
N CYS A 199 17.62 13.73 21.94
CA CYS A 199 17.29 15.05 21.42
C CYS A 199 17.26 14.94 19.90
N SER A 200 16.08 14.83 19.31
CA SER A 200 15.92 14.91 17.86
C SER A 200 15.48 16.32 17.47
N THR A 201 16.36 17.07 16.81
CA THR A 201 15.99 18.36 16.22
C THR A 201 15.22 18.09 14.93
N LEU A 202 13.91 18.29 14.93
CA LEU A 202 13.09 18.24 13.72
C LEU A 202 13.29 19.53 12.93
N THR A 203 14.28 19.58 12.05
CA THR A 203 14.44 20.70 11.11
C THR A 203 13.67 20.43 9.82
N LYS A 204 12.68 21.26 9.52
CA LYS A 204 11.95 21.23 8.24
C LYS A 204 12.84 21.87 7.17
N ARG A 205 13.31 21.09 6.19
CA ARG A 205 13.92 21.63 4.96
C ARG A 205 12.89 21.61 3.84
N TRP A 206 12.26 22.74 3.55
CA TRP A 206 11.58 22.94 2.28
C TRP A 206 12.63 23.30 1.23
N ARG A 207 12.64 22.58 0.09
CA ARG A 207 13.21 23.05 -1.17
C ARG A 207 12.07 23.44 -2.08
#